data_AF-A0A2E7HLR4-F1
#
_entry.id   AF-A0A2E7HLR4-F1
#
_cell.length_a   1.000
_cell.length_b   1.000
_cell.length_c   1.000
_cell.angle_alpha   90.00
_cell.angle_beta   90.00
_cell.angle_gamma   90.00
#
_symmetry.space_group_name_H-M   'P 1'
#
loop_
_entity.id
_entity.type
_entity.pdbx_description
1 polymer ?
#
loop_
_entity_poly.entity_id
_entity_poly.type
_entity_poly.pdbx_seq_one_letter_code
_entity_poly.pdbx_strand_id
1 'polypeptide(L)'
;MKIAAGVLLIVAAILNVIGGCTWAGAGACAGCVGEVLDQDRLHQENQWSDNEDSIEVELNASETESTNPNEIRPEKNDSAWEEDAENFDEFEDFEPPSQENIEQLKTSGAGMALYGFAIMILAGVMIGAAICAFNAKKANFVLITGILSITAEIMGVLLVYFILPEQEANDVLSSAALLFKLPGVLAGIFAIIAVRSFPHPLSRS
;
A
#
# COMPACT_ATOMS: atom_id res chain seq x y z
N MET A 1 -24.09 -33.04 3.68
CA MET A 1 -23.75 -31.72 3.11
C MET A 1 -23.38 -30.66 4.15
N LYS A 2 -24.00 -30.63 5.36
CA LYS A 2 -23.73 -29.61 6.41
C LYS A 2 -22.26 -29.49 6.86
N ILE A 3 -21.58 -30.63 6.98
CA ILE A 3 -20.16 -30.67 7.37
C ILE A 3 -19.27 -30.05 6.28
N ALA A 4 -19.57 -30.27 5.01
CA ALA A 4 -18.78 -29.71 3.90
C ALA A 4 -18.86 -28.18 3.87
N ALA A 5 -20.05 -27.61 4.09
CA ALA A 5 -20.24 -26.16 4.14
C ALA A 5 -19.45 -25.47 5.25
N GLY A 6 -19.48 -26.01 6.47
CA GLY A 6 -18.73 -25.43 7.59
C GLY A 6 -17.21 -25.54 7.39
N VAL A 7 -16.73 -26.65 6.83
CA VAL A 7 -15.29 -26.81 6.51
C VAL A 7 -14.85 -25.81 5.45
N LEU A 8 -15.65 -25.59 4.39
CA LEU A 8 -15.33 -24.62 3.35
C LEU A 8 -15.28 -23.18 3.89
N LEU A 9 -16.17 -22.82 4.81
CA LEU A 9 -16.10 -21.52 5.50
C LEU A 9 -14.85 -21.36 6.36
N ILE A 10 -14.38 -22.43 7.01
CA ILE A 10 -13.11 -22.39 7.76
C ILE A 10 -11.93 -22.19 6.82
N VAL A 11 -11.88 -22.94 5.71
CA VAL A 11 -10.81 -22.79 4.70
C VAL A 11 -10.78 -21.37 4.16
N ALA A 12 -11.94 -20.81 3.82
CA ALA A 12 -12.07 -19.43 3.40
C ALA A 12 -11.59 -18.44 4.48
N ALA A 13 -11.96 -18.64 5.74
CA ALA A 13 -11.51 -17.79 6.84
C ALA A 13 -9.98 -17.80 6.98
N ILE A 14 -9.34 -18.97 6.85
CA ILE A 14 -7.87 -19.09 6.90
C ILE A 14 -7.24 -18.32 5.73
N LEU A 15 -7.77 -18.46 4.52
CA LEU A 15 -7.27 -17.75 3.35
C LEU A 15 -7.45 -16.22 3.49
N ASN A 16 -8.56 -15.78 4.07
CA ASN A 16 -8.78 -14.38 4.42
C ASN A 16 -7.82 -13.88 5.49
N VAL A 17 -7.43 -14.71 6.47
CA VAL A 17 -6.39 -14.35 7.44
C VAL A 17 -5.06 -14.11 6.72
N ILE A 18 -4.65 -15.01 5.83
CA ILE A 18 -3.41 -14.88 5.05
C ILE A 18 -3.46 -13.62 4.17
N GLY A 19 -4.59 -13.41 3.46
CA GLY A 19 -4.80 -12.21 2.64
C GLY A 19 -4.77 -10.94 3.48
N GLY A 20 -5.45 -10.93 4.63
CA GLY A 20 -5.48 -9.81 5.57
C GLY A 20 -4.10 -9.47 6.12
N CYS A 21 -3.29 -10.47 6.47
CA CYS A 21 -1.89 -10.26 6.86
C CYS A 21 -1.05 -9.69 5.72
N THR A 22 -1.29 -10.12 4.48
CA THR A 22 -0.56 -9.62 3.31
C THR A 22 -0.89 -8.15 3.06
N TRP A 23 -2.18 -7.77 3.09
CA TRP A 23 -2.62 -6.38 2.98
C TRP A 23 -2.12 -5.51 4.13
N ALA A 24 -2.21 -6.01 5.36
CA ALA A 24 -1.72 -5.31 6.54
C ALA A 24 -0.21 -5.08 6.49
N GLY A 25 0.55 -6.11 6.11
CA GLY A 25 2.00 -6.05 5.95
C GLY A 25 2.42 -5.10 4.84
N ALA A 26 1.79 -5.19 3.67
CA ALA A 26 2.06 -4.30 2.54
C ALA A 26 1.77 -2.83 2.91
N GLY A 27 0.65 -2.56 3.58
CA GLY A 27 0.30 -1.23 4.05
C GLY A 27 1.27 -0.67 5.08
N ALA A 28 1.72 -1.50 6.04
CA ALA A 28 2.73 -1.10 7.01
C ALA A 28 4.08 -0.78 6.35
N CYS A 29 4.53 -1.60 5.39
CA CYS A 29 5.77 -1.35 4.67
C CYS A 29 5.69 -0.05 3.84
N ALA A 30 4.59 0.17 3.13
CA ALA A 30 4.37 1.40 2.37
C ALA A 30 4.35 2.65 3.27
N GLY A 31 3.74 2.54 4.45
CA GLY A 31 3.73 3.62 5.45
C GLY A 31 5.13 3.98 5.94
N CYS A 32 5.95 2.99 6.28
CA CYS A 32 7.34 3.21 6.72
C CYS A 32 8.21 3.84 5.63
N VAL A 33 8.09 3.37 4.38
CA VAL A 33 8.82 3.96 3.24
C VAL A 33 8.40 5.42 3.03
N GLY A 34 7.09 5.70 3.10
CA GLY A 34 6.58 7.08 3.00
C GLY A 34 7.14 8.00 4.08
N GLU A 35 7.34 7.51 5.31
CA GLU A 35 7.90 8.31 6.41
C GLU A 35 9.40 8.58 6.25
N VAL A 36 10.17 7.61 5.75
CA VAL A 36 11.59 7.81 5.41
C VAL A 36 11.75 8.84 4.29
N LEU A 37 10.95 8.74 3.23
CA LEU A 37 10.98 9.70 2.11
C LEU A 37 10.59 11.11 2.55
N ASP A 38 9.63 11.25 3.46
CA ASP A 38 9.24 12.54 4.04
C ASP A 38 10.38 13.14 4.86
N GLN A 39 11.10 12.31 5.63
CA GLN A 39 12.24 12.74 6.43
C GLN A 39 13.42 13.18 5.55
N ASP A 40 13.74 12.42 4.50
CA ASP A 40 14.81 12.77 3.56
C ASP A 40 14.52 14.09 2.84
N ARG A 41 13.25 14.32 2.45
CA ARG A 41 12.83 15.59 1.83
C ARG A 41 13.05 16.78 2.77
N LEU A 42 12.64 16.66 4.04
CA LEU A 42 12.81 17.72 5.04
C LEU A 42 14.30 18.01 5.32
N HIS A 43 15.16 16.98 5.30
CA HIS A 43 16.60 17.16 5.45
C HIS A 43 17.19 17.94 4.27
N GLN A 44 16.76 17.66 3.04
CA GLN A 44 17.22 18.35 1.84
C GLN A 44 16.75 19.81 1.78
N GLU A 45 15.49 20.07 2.16
CA GLU A 45 14.92 21.42 2.23
C GLU A 45 15.68 22.32 3.21
N ASN A 46 15.99 21.80 4.42
CA ASN A 46 16.76 22.55 5.42
C ASN A 46 18.19 22.84 4.96
N GLN A 47 18.85 21.87 4.30
CA GLN A 47 20.22 22.05 3.81
C GLN A 47 20.32 23.11 2.70
N TRP A 48 19.29 23.25 1.87
CA TRP A 48 19.23 24.30 0.85
C TRP A 48 19.02 25.69 1.48
N SER A 49 18.13 25.80 2.47
CA SER A 49 17.87 27.07 3.18
C SER A 49 19.12 27.60 3.89
N ASP A 50 19.88 26.74 4.55
CA ASP A 50 21.13 27.14 5.23
C ASP A 50 22.21 27.62 4.25
N ASN A 51 22.21 27.08 3.02
CA ASN A 51 23.12 27.50 1.96
C ASN A 51 22.73 28.85 1.33
N GLU A 52 21.43 29.14 1.16
CA GLU A 52 20.99 30.46 0.66
C GLU A 52 21.35 31.59 1.63
N ASP A 53 21.11 31.39 2.93
CA ASP A 53 21.45 32.38 3.96
C ASP A 53 22.97 32.65 4.03
N SER A 54 23.80 31.62 3.83
CA SER A 54 25.26 31.79 3.83
C SER A 54 25.77 32.48 2.56
N ILE A 55 25.18 32.22 1.39
CA ILE A 55 25.49 32.93 0.14
C ILE A 55 25.11 34.42 0.23
N GLU A 56 23.95 34.76 0.81
CA GLU A 56 23.54 36.16 1.00
C GLU A 56 24.46 36.93 1.96
N VAL A 57 24.99 36.27 2.99
CA VAL A 57 25.95 36.88 3.92
C VAL A 57 27.31 37.12 3.26
N GLU A 58 27.79 36.20 2.43
CA GLU A 58 29.09 36.32 1.74
C GLU A 58 29.06 37.40 0.64
N LEU A 59 27.94 37.50 -0.10
CA LEU A 59 27.73 38.55 -1.10
C LEU A 59 27.72 39.95 -0.46
N ASN A 60 27.03 40.13 0.67
CA ASN A 60 27.00 41.39 1.40
C ASN A 60 28.33 41.76 2.08
N ALA A 61 29.18 40.77 2.40
CA ALA A 61 30.53 41.01 2.92
C ALA A 61 31.50 41.47 1.81
N SER A 62 31.33 40.98 0.58
CA SER A 62 32.22 41.29 -0.55
C SER A 62 32.09 42.72 -1.10
N GLU A 63 30.98 43.43 -0.84
CA GLU A 63 30.78 44.82 -1.29
C GLU A 63 31.55 45.87 -0.48
N THR A 64 32.33 45.48 0.54
CA THR A 64 33.08 46.44 1.39
C THR A 64 34.60 46.44 1.25
N GLU A 65 35.21 45.65 0.36
CA GLU A 65 36.67 45.63 0.20
C GLU A 65 37.13 46.16 -1.18
N SER A 66 36.97 47.47 -1.35
CA SER A 66 37.68 48.25 -2.38
C SER A 66 39.06 48.68 -1.85
N THR A 67 40.12 48.02 -2.35
CA THR A 67 41.45 48.55 -2.79
C THR A 67 42.68 47.77 -2.31
N ASN A 68 43.21 46.89 -3.16
CA ASN A 68 44.66 46.85 -3.44
C ASN A 68 44.97 46.08 -4.76
N PRO A 69 45.44 46.75 -5.84
CA PRO A 69 45.69 46.10 -7.13
C PRO A 69 47.17 45.71 -7.28
N ASN A 70 47.67 44.71 -6.54
CA ASN A 70 48.95 44.10 -6.88
C ASN A 70 49.20 42.76 -6.16
N GLU A 71 48.73 41.64 -6.72
CA GLU A 71 49.45 40.36 -6.54
C GLU A 71 49.11 39.33 -7.62
N ILE A 72 50.07 39.20 -8.54
CA ILE A 72 50.61 37.98 -9.17
C ILE A 72 49.61 36.83 -9.45
N ARG A 73 49.25 36.76 -10.74
CA ARG A 73 48.52 35.71 -11.43
C ARG A 73 49.27 34.34 -11.32
N PRO A 74 48.67 33.28 -10.76
CA PRO A 74 49.24 31.94 -10.91
C PRO A 74 49.05 31.44 -12.34
N GLU A 75 50.15 30.88 -12.83
CA GLU A 75 50.34 30.29 -14.13
C GLU A 75 49.34 29.16 -14.38
N LYS A 76 48.72 29.21 -15.56
CA LYS A 76 47.73 28.28 -16.05
C LYS A 76 48.43 26.92 -16.29
N ASN A 77 48.13 25.92 -15.46
CA ASN A 77 48.54 24.53 -15.72
C ASN A 77 47.53 23.89 -16.66
N ASP A 78 47.85 23.96 -17.94
CA ASP A 78 47.05 23.48 -19.06
C ASP A 78 47.46 22.05 -19.39
N SER A 79 47.22 21.07 -18.51
CA SER A 79 47.21 19.65 -18.90
C SER A 79 46.78 18.72 -17.76
N ALA A 80 45.95 17.73 -18.11
CA ALA A 80 45.66 16.49 -17.38
C ALA A 80 44.28 16.32 -16.70
N TRP A 81 43.20 16.91 -17.22
CA TRP A 81 41.83 16.48 -16.87
C TRP A 81 40.85 16.49 -18.06
N GLU A 82 41.33 16.16 -19.25
CA GLU A 82 40.47 15.66 -20.34
C GLU A 82 40.38 14.14 -20.20
N GLU A 83 39.19 13.60 -20.43
CA GLU A 83 38.78 12.18 -20.33
C GLU A 83 38.34 11.75 -18.91
N ASP A 84 37.09 12.08 -18.57
CA ASP A 84 36.18 11.34 -17.66
C ASP A 84 34.86 12.11 -17.40
N ALA A 85 34.69 13.30 -17.99
CA ALA A 85 33.48 14.14 -17.82
C ALA A 85 32.28 13.75 -18.71
N GLU A 86 32.41 12.80 -19.63
CA GLU A 86 31.33 12.45 -20.60
C GLU A 86 30.40 11.31 -20.16
N ASN A 87 30.47 10.86 -18.89
CA ASN A 87 29.59 9.81 -18.38
C ASN A 87 28.64 10.30 -17.26
N PHE A 88 28.42 11.61 -17.16
CA PHE A 88 27.58 12.25 -16.14
C PHE A 88 26.26 12.84 -16.68
N ASP A 89 25.91 12.60 -17.95
CA ASP A 89 24.66 13.06 -18.56
C ASP A 89 23.49 12.06 -18.43
N GLU A 90 23.69 10.96 -17.71
CA GLU A 90 22.63 10.03 -17.30
C GLU A 90 22.50 9.99 -15.77
N PHE A 91 22.71 11.13 -15.13
CA PHE A 91 22.00 11.39 -13.88
C PHE A 91 20.56 11.67 -14.30
N GLU A 92 19.75 10.60 -14.42
CA GLU A 92 18.30 10.75 -14.52
C GLU A 92 17.91 11.83 -13.52
N ASP A 93 17.20 12.86 -14.00
CA ASP A 93 16.65 13.93 -13.18
C ASP A 93 15.88 13.26 -12.03
N PHE A 94 16.56 13.03 -10.91
CA PHE A 94 15.99 12.45 -9.71
C PHE A 94 15.18 13.58 -9.10
N GLU A 95 14.01 13.85 -9.69
CA GLU A 95 13.02 14.70 -9.08
C GLU A 95 12.70 14.07 -7.71
N PRO A 96 13.03 14.77 -6.60
CA PRO A 96 12.69 14.24 -5.29
C PRO A 96 11.17 14.02 -5.26
N PRO A 97 10.69 12.91 -4.67
CA PRO A 97 9.27 12.60 -4.69
C PRO A 97 8.48 13.77 -4.12
N SER A 98 7.54 14.28 -4.90
CA SER A 98 6.73 15.44 -4.50
C SER A 98 5.99 15.16 -3.18
N GLN A 99 5.69 16.22 -2.42
CA GLN A 99 4.87 16.12 -1.20
C GLN A 99 3.58 15.31 -1.44
N GLU A 100 2.93 15.57 -2.57
CA GLU A 100 1.72 14.88 -2.98
C GLU A 100 1.94 13.36 -3.11
N ASN A 101 3.04 12.93 -3.74
CA ASN A 101 3.36 11.52 -3.90
C ASN A 101 3.64 10.83 -2.56
N ILE A 102 4.34 11.52 -1.64
CA ILE A 102 4.65 11.00 -0.31
C ILE A 102 3.36 10.88 0.54
N GLU A 103 2.51 11.90 0.52
CA GLU A 103 1.21 11.87 1.22
C GLU A 103 0.28 10.81 0.64
N GLN A 104 0.26 10.64 -0.68
CA GLN A 104 -0.49 9.57 -1.35
C GLN A 104 0.04 8.19 -0.96
N LEU A 105 1.36 8.00 -0.86
CA LEU A 105 1.99 6.75 -0.40
C LEU A 105 1.61 6.43 1.06
N LYS A 106 1.70 7.41 1.97
CA LYS A 106 1.32 7.24 3.38
C LYS A 106 -0.17 6.94 3.52
N THR A 107 -1.02 7.68 2.80
CA THR A 107 -2.48 7.49 2.81
C THR A 107 -2.87 6.14 2.23
N SER A 108 -2.26 5.75 1.12
CA SER A 108 -2.46 4.45 0.48
C SER A 108 -2.00 3.30 1.39
N GLY A 109 -0.83 3.44 2.02
CA GLY A 109 -0.33 2.48 3.01
C GLY A 109 -1.28 2.28 4.18
N ALA A 110 -1.81 3.38 4.74
CA ALA A 110 -2.81 3.33 5.80
C ALA A 110 -4.13 2.67 5.34
N GLY A 111 -4.59 2.97 4.12
CA GLY A 111 -5.78 2.36 3.52
C GLY A 111 -5.64 0.85 3.33
N MET A 112 -4.50 0.40 2.80
CA MET A 112 -4.17 -1.02 2.65
C MET A 112 -4.09 -1.73 4.00
N ALA A 113 -3.46 -1.08 5.00
CA ALA A 113 -3.34 -1.64 6.34
C ALA A 113 -4.71 -1.82 7.02
N LEU A 114 -5.54 -0.78 6.98
CA LEU A 114 -6.89 -0.81 7.53
C LEU A 114 -7.74 -1.89 6.85
N TYR A 115 -7.67 -2.00 5.53
CA TYR A 115 -8.38 -3.02 4.77
C TYR A 115 -7.92 -4.44 5.15
N GLY A 116 -6.61 -4.64 5.35
CA GLY A 116 -6.08 -5.91 5.87
C GLY A 116 -6.67 -6.30 7.22
N PHE A 117 -6.77 -5.37 8.17
CA PHE A 117 -7.42 -5.62 9.46
C PHE A 117 -8.93 -5.88 9.32
N ALA A 118 -9.60 -5.19 8.40
CA ALA A 118 -11.03 -5.43 8.14
C ALA A 118 -11.29 -6.86 7.64
N ILE A 119 -10.43 -7.38 6.75
CA ILE A 119 -10.51 -8.78 6.30
C ILE A 119 -10.25 -9.75 7.46
N MET A 120 -9.31 -9.44 8.36
CA MET A 120 -9.05 -10.28 9.55
C MET A 120 -10.28 -10.38 10.47
N ILE A 121 -10.96 -9.26 10.71
CA ILE A 121 -12.21 -9.25 11.49
C ILE A 121 -13.28 -10.09 10.77
N LEU A 122 -13.40 -9.91 9.46
CA LEU A 122 -14.34 -10.67 8.63
C LEU A 122 -14.06 -12.18 8.69
N ALA A 123 -12.79 -12.60 8.70
CA ALA A 123 -12.40 -14.00 8.88
C ALA A 123 -12.89 -14.54 10.24
N GLY A 124 -12.78 -13.76 11.32
CA GLY A 124 -13.36 -14.11 12.62
C GLY A 124 -14.87 -14.31 12.56
N VAL A 125 -15.58 -13.43 11.84
CA VAL A 125 -17.04 -13.57 11.61
C VAL A 125 -17.35 -14.85 10.82
N MET A 126 -16.53 -15.20 9.81
CA MET A 126 -16.68 -16.43 9.04
C MET A 126 -16.51 -17.69 9.89
N ILE A 127 -15.59 -17.70 10.85
CA ILE A 127 -15.44 -18.79 11.81
C ILE A 127 -16.72 -18.94 12.65
N GLY A 128 -17.28 -17.83 13.13
CA GLY A 128 -18.58 -17.83 13.82
C GLY A 128 -19.72 -18.37 12.96
N ALA A 129 -19.73 -18.02 11.66
CA ALA A 129 -20.71 -18.52 10.70
C ALA A 129 -20.53 -20.02 10.42
N ALA A 130 -19.28 -20.51 10.35
CA ALA A 130 -18.98 -21.93 10.21
C ALA A 130 -19.50 -22.74 11.40
N ILE A 131 -19.30 -22.27 12.63
CA ILE A 131 -19.85 -22.90 13.85
C ILE A 131 -21.39 -22.95 13.79
N CYS A 132 -22.02 -21.87 13.33
CA CYS A 132 -23.48 -21.84 13.14
C CYS A 132 -23.95 -22.83 12.06
N ALA A 133 -23.19 -22.95 10.97
CA ALA A 133 -23.44 -23.90 9.89
C ALA A 133 -23.32 -25.37 10.35
N PHE A 134 -22.30 -25.71 11.15
CA PHE A 134 -22.16 -27.05 11.73
C PHE A 134 -23.32 -27.41 12.65
N ASN A 135 -23.78 -26.45 13.44
CA ASN A 135 -24.91 -26.63 14.33
C ASN A 135 -26.28 -26.56 13.64
N ALA A 136 -26.31 -26.28 12.33
CA ALA A 136 -27.54 -26.06 11.54
C ALA A 136 -28.49 -25.03 12.19
N LYS A 137 -27.94 -24.00 12.84
CA LYS A 137 -28.68 -22.91 13.48
C LYS A 137 -28.37 -21.59 12.78
N LYS A 138 -29.35 -20.68 12.78
CA LYS A 138 -29.20 -19.30 12.28
C LYS A 138 -28.74 -19.23 10.81
N ALA A 139 -29.48 -19.84 9.89
CA ALA A 139 -29.20 -19.81 8.45
C ALA A 139 -28.99 -18.38 7.92
N ASN A 140 -29.78 -17.41 8.40
CA ASN A 140 -29.66 -16.00 8.00
C ASN A 140 -28.28 -15.40 8.33
N PHE A 141 -27.68 -15.81 9.46
CA PHE A 141 -26.36 -15.32 9.83
C PHE A 141 -25.30 -15.82 8.84
N VAL A 142 -25.35 -17.11 8.48
CA VAL A 142 -24.45 -17.71 7.49
C VAL A 142 -24.60 -17.04 6.12
N LEU A 143 -25.84 -16.74 5.71
CA LEU A 143 -26.13 -16.02 4.46
C LEU A 143 -25.52 -14.61 4.47
N ILE A 144 -25.77 -13.84 5.53
CA ILE A 144 -25.27 -12.45 5.65
C ILE A 144 -23.75 -12.43 5.60
N THR A 145 -23.09 -13.34 6.32
CA THR A 145 -21.63 -13.45 6.28
C THR A 145 -21.14 -13.82 4.88
N GLY A 146 -21.84 -14.70 4.16
CA GLY A 146 -21.51 -15.04 2.78
C GLY A 146 -21.61 -13.85 1.82
N ILE A 147 -22.67 -13.06 1.92
CA ILE A 147 -22.83 -11.84 1.12
C ILE A 147 -21.75 -10.82 1.46
N LEU A 148 -21.49 -10.62 2.76
CA LEU A 148 -20.46 -9.69 3.23
C LEU A 148 -19.07 -10.08 2.71
N SER A 149 -18.77 -11.39 2.62
CA SER A 149 -17.55 -11.91 2.02
C SER A 149 -17.40 -11.52 0.55
N ILE A 150 -18.47 -11.67 -0.25
CA ILE A 150 -18.45 -11.28 -1.68
C ILE A 150 -18.25 -9.77 -1.81
N THR A 151 -18.98 -8.97 -1.01
CA THR A 151 -18.85 -7.51 -1.04
C THR A 151 -17.44 -7.06 -0.65
N ALA A 152 -16.82 -7.71 0.34
CA ALA A 152 -15.45 -7.40 0.75
C ALA A 152 -14.47 -7.61 -0.42
N GLU A 153 -14.58 -8.70 -1.17
CA GLU A 153 -13.73 -8.97 -2.34
C GLU A 153 -13.90 -7.93 -3.45
N ILE A 154 -15.15 -7.55 -3.76
CA ILE A 154 -15.43 -6.49 -4.74
C ILE A 154 -14.80 -5.17 -4.30
N MET A 155 -14.93 -4.82 -3.01
CA MET A 155 -14.30 -3.63 -2.46
C MET A 155 -12.78 -3.70 -2.49
N GLY A 156 -12.17 -4.87 -2.28
CA GLY A 156 -10.73 -5.03 -2.38
C GLY A 156 -10.21 -4.90 -3.81
N VAL A 157 -11.02 -5.24 -4.82
CA VAL A 157 -10.70 -4.95 -6.23
C VAL A 157 -10.78 -3.44 -6.49
N LEU A 158 -11.86 -2.79 -6.06
CA LEU A 158 -12.02 -1.34 -6.22
C LEU A 158 -10.90 -0.55 -5.53
N LEU A 159 -10.49 -0.98 -4.35
CA LEU A 159 -9.43 -0.33 -3.57
C LEU A 159 -8.08 -0.41 -4.29
N VAL A 160 -7.76 -1.53 -4.94
CA VAL A 160 -6.56 -1.66 -5.79
C VAL A 160 -6.60 -0.71 -6.98
N TYR A 161 -7.76 -0.61 -7.65
CA TYR A 161 -7.94 0.30 -8.78
C TYR A 161 -7.84 1.78 -8.39
N PHE A 162 -8.22 2.13 -7.16
CA PHE A 162 -8.19 3.51 -6.69
C PHE A 162 -6.82 3.92 -6.16
N ILE A 163 -6.01 2.96 -5.71
CA ILE A 163 -4.70 3.21 -5.11
C ILE A 163 -3.55 3.08 -6.12
N LEU A 164 -3.61 2.11 -7.03
CA LEU A 164 -2.55 1.91 -8.01
C LEU A 164 -2.89 2.63 -9.33
N PRO A 165 -1.90 3.25 -9.99
CA PRO A 165 -2.07 3.75 -11.34
C PRO A 165 -2.50 2.61 -12.27
N GLU A 166 -3.35 2.93 -13.25
CA GLU A 166 -4.09 1.96 -14.08
C GLU A 166 -3.21 0.86 -14.70
N GLN A 167 -1.95 1.20 -15.03
CA GLN A 167 -1.00 0.26 -15.63
C GLN A 167 -0.49 -0.80 -14.64
N GLU A 168 -0.19 -0.43 -13.39
CA GLU A 168 0.21 -1.39 -12.36
C GLU A 168 -0.97 -2.17 -11.79
N ALA A 169 -2.15 -1.54 -11.71
CA ALA A 169 -3.37 -2.20 -11.24
C ALA A 169 -3.70 -3.44 -12.11
N ASN A 170 -3.48 -3.36 -13.42
CA ASN A 170 -3.75 -4.45 -14.36
C ASN A 170 -2.75 -5.62 -14.22
N ASP A 171 -1.47 -5.34 -13.95
CA ASP A 171 -0.47 -6.39 -13.69
C ASP A 171 -0.65 -7.05 -12.32
N VAL A 172 -1.06 -6.28 -11.31
CA VAL A 172 -1.43 -6.83 -10.00
C VAL A 172 -2.73 -7.65 -10.10
N LEU A 173 -3.69 -7.25 -10.94
CA LEU A 173 -4.90 -8.04 -11.19
C LEU A 173 -4.64 -9.33 -11.96
N SER A 174 -3.66 -9.35 -12.87
CA SER A 174 -3.34 -10.50 -13.72
C SER A 174 -2.42 -11.52 -13.07
N SER A 175 -1.54 -11.08 -12.16
CA SER A 175 -0.65 -11.93 -11.37
C SER A 175 -1.32 -12.45 -10.08
N ALA A 176 -0.56 -13.11 -9.19
CA ALA A 176 -1.02 -13.98 -8.11
C ALA A 176 -2.10 -13.43 -7.13
N ALA A 177 -2.52 -12.16 -7.23
CA ALA A 177 -3.63 -11.59 -6.48
C ALA A 177 -4.97 -12.32 -6.71
N LEU A 178 -5.20 -12.92 -7.89
CA LEU A 178 -6.40 -13.75 -8.12
C LEU A 178 -6.48 -14.94 -7.16
N LEU A 179 -5.34 -15.56 -6.81
CA LEU A 179 -5.30 -16.69 -5.88
C LEU A 179 -5.72 -16.28 -4.46
N PHE A 180 -5.50 -15.02 -4.09
CA PHE A 180 -5.89 -14.48 -2.79
C PHE A 180 -7.32 -13.89 -2.76
N LYS A 181 -7.92 -13.61 -3.93
CA LYS A 181 -9.27 -13.02 -4.06
C LYS A 181 -10.38 -14.03 -4.42
N LEU A 182 -10.01 -15.19 -4.95
CA LEU A 182 -10.94 -16.32 -5.15
C LEU A 182 -11.54 -16.90 -3.85
N PRO A 183 -10.81 -16.98 -2.72
CA PRO A 183 -11.31 -17.62 -1.51
C PRO A 183 -12.56 -16.98 -0.96
N GLY A 184 -12.65 -15.65 -0.86
CA GLY A 184 -13.82 -14.95 -0.32
C GLY A 184 -15.05 -15.04 -1.23
N VAL A 185 -14.86 -15.05 -2.54
CA VAL A 185 -15.94 -15.27 -3.51
C VAL A 185 -16.47 -16.70 -3.41
N LEU A 186 -15.57 -17.69 -3.39
CA LEU A 186 -15.93 -19.09 -3.20
C LEU A 186 -16.62 -19.30 -1.86
N ALA A 187 -16.14 -18.68 -0.78
CA ALA A 187 -16.77 -18.71 0.54
C ALA A 187 -18.21 -18.22 0.50
N GLY A 188 -18.44 -17.09 -0.16
CA GLY A 188 -19.76 -16.52 -0.33
C GLY A 188 -20.70 -17.43 -1.11
N ILE A 189 -20.24 -17.98 -2.23
CA ILE A 189 -21.00 -18.97 -3.02
C ILE A 189 -21.33 -20.19 -2.17
N PHE A 190 -20.35 -20.74 -1.44
CA PHE A 190 -20.56 -21.90 -0.58
C PHE A 190 -21.49 -21.58 0.60
N ALA A 191 -21.44 -20.39 1.18
CA ALA A 191 -22.38 -19.95 2.21
C ALA A 191 -23.81 -19.89 1.67
N ILE A 192 -24.02 -19.38 0.45
CA ILE A 192 -25.34 -19.34 -0.21
C ILE A 192 -25.86 -20.77 -0.45
N ILE A 193 -25.00 -21.68 -0.92
CA ILE A 193 -25.36 -23.09 -1.12
C ILE A 193 -25.65 -23.77 0.24
N ALA A 194 -24.86 -23.46 1.27
CA ALA A 194 -25.03 -24.00 2.61
C ALA A 194 -26.39 -23.63 3.20
N VAL A 195 -26.84 -22.38 3.00
CA VAL A 195 -28.13 -21.88 3.48
C VAL A 195 -29.31 -22.68 2.91
N ARG A 196 -29.22 -23.14 1.66
CA ARG A 196 -30.23 -24.04 1.07
C ARG A 196 -30.28 -25.43 1.72
N SER A 197 -29.23 -25.82 2.44
CA SER A 197 -29.16 -27.11 3.14
C SER A 197 -29.74 -27.05 4.57
N PHE A 198 -30.20 -25.88 5.03
CA PHE A 198 -30.87 -25.77 6.31
C PHE A 198 -32.32 -26.26 6.17
N PRO A 199 -32.84 -27.00 7.17
CA PRO A 199 -34.24 -27.37 7.16
C PRO A 199 -35.09 -26.09 7.19
N HIS A 200 -35.97 -25.94 6.20
CA HIS A 200 -36.98 -24.89 6.24
C HIS A 200 -37.79 -25.06 7.54
N PRO A 201 -38.11 -23.96 8.25
CA PRO A 201 -39.13 -24.02 9.28
C PRO A 201 -40.44 -24.33 8.56
N LEU A 202 -40.74 -25.62 8.38
CA LEU A 202 -42.08 -26.06 8.09
C LEU A 202 -42.91 -25.56 9.25
N SER A 203 -43.73 -24.53 8.96
CA SER A 203 -44.97 -24.16 9.62
C SER A 203 -45.38 -25.22 10.66
N ARG A 204 -44.93 -25.05 11.90
CA ARG A 204 -45.65 -25.62 13.03
C ARG A 204 -46.90 -24.74 13.18
N SER A 205 -47.96 -25.13 12.48
CA SER A 205 -49.33 -24.83 12.89
C SER A 205 -49.63 -25.59 14.17
#